data_AF-G5E1K0-F1
#
_entry.id   AF-G5E1K0-F1
#
_cell.length_a   1.000
_cell.length_b   1.000
_cell.length_c   1.000
_cell.angle_alpha   90.00
_cell.angle_beta   90.00
_cell.angle_gamma   90.00
#
_symmetry.space_group_name_H-M   'P 1'
#
loop_
_entity.id
_entity.type
_entity.pdbx_description
1 polymer ?
#
loop_
_entity_poly.entity_id
_entity_poly.type
_entity_poly.pdbx_seq_one_letter_code
_entity_poly.pdbx_strand_id
1 'polypeptide(L)'
;MDPLGARSCFVDQKQHQRNYNRWLSRARTEDLSDVAALKALYQSGVDNFGRTIMVVVGRNIPVLLIDMEKALLYFIHMMDHVTARDYVLVYFHTLTGEHNHLDSDFLKN
;
A
#
# COMPACT_ATOMS: atom_id res chain seq x y z
N MET A 1 -6.55 21.03 31.22
CA MET A 1 -7.22 20.30 30.12
C MET A 1 -7.57 21.33 29.07
N ASP A 2 -6.80 21.39 27.98
CA ASP A 2 -6.80 22.49 27.03
C ASP A 2 -7.77 22.18 25.85
N PRO A 3 -8.88 22.94 25.67
CA PRO A 3 -9.93 22.62 24.69
C PRO A 3 -9.51 22.84 23.21
N LEU A 4 -8.36 23.48 22.97
CA LEU A 4 -7.81 23.72 21.64
C LEU A 4 -7.11 22.48 21.05
N GLY A 5 -6.47 21.66 21.89
CA GLY A 5 -5.76 20.45 21.44
C GLY A 5 -6.70 19.35 20.93
N ALA A 6 -7.89 19.22 21.53
CA ALA A 6 -8.89 18.25 21.08
C ALA A 6 -9.45 18.61 19.69
N ARG A 7 -9.68 19.90 19.42
CA ARG A 7 -10.21 20.37 18.12
C ARG A 7 -9.26 20.12 16.95
N SER A 8 -7.95 20.31 17.14
CA SER A 8 -6.94 20.02 16.10
C SER A 8 -6.97 18.54 15.71
N CYS A 9 -6.92 17.64 16.70
CA CYS A 9 -6.93 16.19 16.48
C CYS A 9 -8.18 15.71 15.70
N PHE A 10 -9.36 16.25 16.01
CA PHE A 10 -10.59 15.91 15.27
C PHE A 10 -10.61 16.41 13.83
N VAL A 11 -9.98 17.55 13.54
CA VAL A 11 -9.86 18.09 12.17
C VAL A 11 -8.89 17.24 11.36
N ASP A 12 -7.75 16.90 11.95
CA ASP A 12 -6.74 16.03 11.33
C ASP A 12 -7.33 14.66 11.01
N GLN A 13 -8.02 14.03 11.96
CA GLN A 13 -8.64 12.72 11.75
C GLN A 13 -9.70 12.72 10.64
N LYS A 14 -10.52 13.79 10.55
CA LYS A 14 -11.49 13.95 9.44
C LYS A 14 -10.79 14.17 8.10
N GLN A 15 -9.68 14.90 8.07
CA GLN A 15 -8.92 15.12 6.84
C GLN A 15 -8.23 13.84 6.37
N HIS A 16 -7.63 13.07 7.28
CA HIS A 16 -7.06 11.75 6.98
C HIS A 16 -8.12 10.79 6.41
N GLN A 17 -9.32 10.76 7.01
CA GLN A 17 -10.40 9.91 6.51
C GLN A 17 -10.86 10.30 5.09
N ARG A 18 -10.96 11.61 4.80
CA ARG A 18 -11.33 12.10 3.46
C ARG A 18 -10.27 11.77 2.43
N ASN A 19 -9.00 11.99 2.78
CA ASN A 19 -7.88 11.65 1.91
C ASN A 19 -7.86 10.14 1.63
N TYR A 20 -8.01 9.30 2.66
CA TYR A 20 -8.08 7.85 2.52
C TYR A 20 -9.23 7.41 1.61
N ASN A 21 -10.45 7.92 1.82
CA ASN A 21 -11.59 7.59 0.97
C ASN A 21 -11.36 7.99 -0.50
N ARG A 22 -10.65 9.09 -0.75
CA ARG A 22 -10.26 9.52 -2.10
C ARG A 22 -9.30 8.53 -2.75
N TRP A 23 -8.26 8.12 -2.02
CA TRP A 23 -7.30 7.12 -2.49
C TRP A 23 -7.98 5.78 -2.77
N LEU A 24 -8.87 5.34 -1.89
CA LEU A 24 -9.61 4.09 -2.06
C LEU A 24 -10.56 4.14 -3.27
N SER A 25 -11.27 5.26 -3.46
CA SER A 25 -12.11 5.47 -4.63
C SER A 25 -11.31 5.37 -5.92
N ARG A 26 -10.14 6.03 -5.99
CA ARG A 26 -9.26 5.98 -7.15
C ARG A 26 -8.72 4.58 -7.41
N ALA A 27 -8.31 3.88 -6.36
CA ALA A 27 -7.77 2.53 -6.46
C ALA A 27 -8.79 1.54 -7.06
N ARG A 28 -10.09 1.81 -6.95
CA ARG A 28 -11.16 0.99 -7.54
C ARG A 28 -11.51 1.37 -8.98
N THR A 29 -11.20 2.58 -9.42
CA THR A 29 -11.61 3.11 -10.73
C THR A 29 -10.47 3.20 -11.75
N GLU A 30 -9.23 3.28 -11.28
CA GLU A 30 -8.06 3.46 -12.13
C GLU A 30 -7.63 2.14 -12.78
N ASP A 31 -7.13 2.21 -14.02
CA ASP A 31 -6.55 1.05 -14.68
C ASP A 31 -5.14 0.80 -14.15
N LEU A 32 -4.99 -0.35 -13.47
CA LEU A 32 -3.79 -0.78 -12.78
C LEU A 32 -3.16 -2.01 -13.45
N SER A 33 -3.60 -2.37 -14.67
CA SER A 33 -3.18 -3.58 -15.39
C SER A 33 -1.66 -3.62 -15.62
N ASP A 34 -1.05 -2.48 -15.92
CA ASP A 34 0.40 -2.36 -16.13
C ASP A 34 1.19 -2.71 -14.85
N VAL A 35 0.68 -2.28 -13.70
CA VAL A 35 1.27 -2.58 -12.38
C VAL A 35 1.01 -4.04 -12.01
N ALA A 36 -0.18 -4.57 -12.30
CA ALA A 36 -0.52 -5.97 -12.06
C ALA A 36 0.37 -6.92 -12.88
N ALA A 37 0.74 -6.54 -14.11
CA ALA A 37 1.61 -7.32 -14.98
C ALA A 37 3.01 -7.55 -14.40
N LEU A 38 3.46 -6.68 -13.48
CA LEU A 38 4.74 -6.83 -12.79
C LEU A 38 4.78 -8.06 -11.86
N LYS A 39 3.62 -8.52 -11.37
CA LYS A 39 3.54 -9.59 -10.37
C LYS A 39 4.41 -9.28 -9.13
N ALA A 40 4.41 -8.00 -8.74
CA ALA A 40 5.17 -7.50 -7.61
C ALA A 40 4.47 -7.71 -6.27
N LEU A 41 3.14 -7.82 -6.26
CA LEU A 41 2.32 -8.14 -5.09
C LEU A 41 1.30 -9.20 -5.51
N TYR A 42 1.18 -10.28 -4.72
CA TYR A 42 0.17 -11.32 -4.96
C TYR A 42 -0.23 -12.01 -3.66
N GLN A 43 -1.45 -12.55 -3.62
CA GLN A 43 -1.90 -13.43 -2.54
C GLN A 43 -1.37 -14.85 -2.79
N SER A 44 -0.60 -15.39 -1.85
CA SER A 44 -0.01 -16.74 -1.96
C SER A 44 -0.90 -17.83 -1.36
N GLY A 45 -1.61 -17.51 -0.28
CA GLY A 45 -2.45 -18.48 0.42
C GLY A 45 -2.90 -17.98 1.80
N VAL A 46 -3.12 -18.91 2.73
CA VAL A 46 -3.40 -18.62 4.14
C VAL A 46 -2.39 -19.35 5.03
N ASP A 47 -2.07 -18.79 6.19
CA ASP A 47 -1.24 -19.45 7.18
C ASP A 47 -2.03 -20.46 8.04
N ASN A 48 -1.37 -21.09 9.01
CA ASN A 48 -1.98 -22.07 9.92
C ASN A 48 -3.09 -21.49 10.81
N PHE A 49 -3.24 -20.16 10.88
CA PHE A 49 -4.28 -19.46 11.63
C PHE A 49 -5.39 -18.90 10.72
N GLY A 50 -5.34 -19.20 9.41
CA GLY A 50 -6.33 -18.72 8.44
C GLY A 50 -6.13 -17.27 8.01
N ARG A 51 -4.96 -16.68 8.29
CA ARG A 51 -4.62 -15.30 7.89
C ARG A 51 -4.08 -15.29 6.47
N THR A 52 -4.56 -14.36 5.66
CA THR A 52 -4.11 -14.22 4.27
C THR A 52 -2.63 -13.85 4.22
N ILE A 53 -1.85 -14.55 3.39
CA ILE A 53 -0.43 -14.26 3.13
C ILE A 53 -0.32 -13.46 1.83
N MET A 54 0.10 -12.21 1.98
CA MET A 54 0.43 -11.29 0.90
C MET A 54 1.93 -11.34 0.66
N VAL A 55 2.35 -11.56 -0.58
CA VAL A 55 3.75 -11.64 -0.96
C VAL A 55 4.13 -10.44 -1.82
N VAL A 56 5.17 -9.73 -1.42
CA VAL A 56 5.78 -8.64 -2.19
C VAL A 56 7.15 -9.08 -2.71
N VAL A 57 7.38 -8.95 -4.01
CA VAL A 57 8.64 -9.30 -4.68
C VAL A 57 9.36 -8.03 -5.10
N GLY A 58 10.40 -7.66 -4.35
CA GLY A 58 11.13 -6.40 -4.56
C GLY A 58 11.75 -6.28 -5.96
N ARG A 59 12.30 -7.37 -6.53
CA ARG A 59 12.87 -7.40 -7.89
C ARG A 59 11.87 -6.98 -8.97
N ASN A 60 10.60 -7.28 -8.76
CA ASN A 60 9.54 -7.03 -9.74
C ASN A 60 9.01 -5.58 -9.69
N ILE A 61 9.53 -4.74 -8.80
CA ILE A 61 9.21 -3.31 -8.71
C ILE A 61 10.34 -2.53 -9.38
N PRO A 62 10.22 -2.14 -10.66
CA PRO A 62 11.17 -1.23 -11.28
C PRO A 62 10.91 0.19 -10.77
N VAL A 63 11.47 0.54 -9.62
CA VAL A 63 11.20 1.84 -8.92
C VAL A 63 11.52 3.04 -9.81
N LEU A 64 12.44 2.90 -10.76
CA LEU A 64 12.81 3.97 -11.70
C LEU A 64 11.87 4.14 -12.91
N LEU A 65 10.98 3.17 -13.17
CA LEU A 65 10.12 3.16 -14.37
C LEU A 65 8.62 3.14 -14.03
N ILE A 66 8.27 2.76 -12.80
CA ILE A 66 6.87 2.65 -12.39
C ILE A 66 6.34 4.00 -11.91
N ASP A 67 5.13 4.32 -12.30
CA ASP A 67 4.36 5.39 -11.66
C ASP A 67 4.08 4.98 -10.21
N MET A 68 4.78 5.63 -9.28
CA MET A 68 4.69 5.36 -7.85
C MET A 68 3.29 5.60 -7.28
N GLU A 69 2.51 6.50 -7.88
CA GLU A 69 1.14 6.75 -7.48
C GLU A 69 0.24 5.57 -7.87
N LYS A 70 0.39 5.07 -9.11
CA LYS A 70 -0.32 3.85 -9.55
C LYS A 70 0.11 2.62 -8.76
N ALA A 71 1.39 2.52 -8.41
CA ALA A 71 1.88 1.46 -7.54
C ALA A 71 1.15 1.51 -6.20
N LEU A 72 1.10 2.67 -5.55
CA LEU A 72 0.37 2.83 -4.29
C LEU A 72 -1.12 2.49 -4.43
N LEU A 73 -1.78 2.93 -5.50
CA LEU A 73 -3.18 2.60 -5.78
C LEU A 73 -3.40 1.09 -5.94
N TYR A 74 -2.49 0.39 -6.62
CA TYR A 74 -2.53 -1.07 -6.74
C TYR A 74 -2.37 -1.79 -5.40
N PHE A 75 -1.46 -1.31 -4.55
CA PHE A 75 -1.32 -1.82 -3.18
C PHE A 75 -2.61 -1.60 -2.39
N ILE A 76 -3.20 -0.39 -2.43
CA ILE A 76 -4.48 -0.11 -1.76
C ILE A 76 -5.59 -1.01 -2.30
N HIS A 77 -5.70 -1.16 -3.62
CA HIS A 77 -6.71 -2.00 -4.26
C HIS A 77 -6.64 -3.45 -3.79
N MET A 78 -5.44 -4.04 -3.80
CA MET A 78 -5.25 -5.42 -3.36
C MET A 78 -5.44 -5.60 -1.86
N MET A 79 -5.02 -4.62 -1.06
CA MET A 79 -5.05 -4.74 0.39
C MET A 79 -6.42 -4.43 1.00
N ASP A 80 -7.28 -3.63 0.36
CA ASP A 80 -8.61 -3.24 0.89
C ASP A 80 -9.47 -4.45 1.29
N HIS A 81 -9.40 -5.54 0.52
CA HIS A 81 -10.12 -6.78 0.83
C HIS A 81 -9.45 -7.64 1.90
N VAL A 82 -8.15 -7.45 2.12
CA VAL A 82 -7.32 -8.28 3.00
C VAL A 82 -7.22 -7.69 4.40
N THR A 83 -7.14 -6.36 4.53
CA THR A 83 -6.97 -5.64 5.80
C THR A 83 -8.20 -5.69 6.71
N ALA A 84 -9.34 -6.19 6.21
CA ALA A 84 -10.52 -6.47 7.02
C ALA A 84 -10.29 -7.59 8.07
N ARG A 85 -9.20 -8.35 7.93
CA ARG A 85 -8.77 -9.41 8.85
C ARG A 85 -7.27 -9.31 9.10
N ASP A 86 -6.80 -10.05 10.10
CA ASP A 86 -5.36 -10.23 10.30
C ASP A 86 -4.72 -10.88 9.06
N TYR A 87 -3.58 -10.34 8.64
CA TYR A 87 -2.85 -10.77 7.46
C TYR A 87 -1.36 -10.84 7.74
N VAL A 88 -0.63 -11.58 6.89
CA VAL A 88 0.82 -11.69 6.92
C VAL A 88 1.37 -11.10 5.63
N LEU A 89 2.33 -10.18 5.75
CA LEU A 89 3.05 -9.63 4.60
C LEU A 89 4.47 -10.21 4.56
N VAL A 90 4.81 -10.88 3.46
CA VAL A 90 6.15 -11.44 3.23
C VAL A 90 6.83 -10.64 2.13
N TYR A 91 7.95 -10.00 2.46
CA TYR A 91 8.74 -9.23 1.52
C TYR A 91 9.99 -9.99 1.09
N PHE A 92 10.10 -10.27 -0.20
CA PHE A 92 11.28 -10.86 -0.81
C PHE A 92 12.18 -9.76 -1.37
N HIS A 93 13.29 -9.50 -0.67
CA HIS A 93 14.35 -8.57 -1.08
C HIS A 93 15.42 -9.25 -1.96
N THR A 94 15.10 -10.34 -2.63
CA THR A 94 16.10 -11.04 -3.47
C THR A 94 16.36 -10.25 -4.75
N LEU A 95 17.64 -10.02 -5.09
CA LEU A 95 18.10 -9.32 -6.31
C LEU A 95 17.66 -7.85 -6.43
N THR A 96 17.32 -7.19 -5.32
CA THR A 96 17.12 -5.74 -5.25
C THR A 96 18.48 -5.02 -5.20
N GLY A 97 18.67 -4.02 -6.07
CA GLY A 97 19.84 -3.12 -6.06
C GLY A 97 19.42 -1.66 -5.85
N GLU A 98 20.30 -0.69 -6.10
CA GLU A 98 19.97 0.74 -5.91
C GLU A 98 18.71 1.21 -6.65
N HIS A 99 18.42 0.61 -7.81
CA HIS A 99 17.23 0.87 -8.61
C HIS A 99 15.91 0.34 -8.00
N ASN A 100 15.96 -0.32 -6.84
CA ASN A 100 14.80 -0.86 -6.11
C ASN A 100 14.62 -0.22 -4.72
N HIS A 101 15.48 0.72 -4.33
CA HIS A 101 15.31 1.43 -3.07
C HIS A 101 14.26 2.53 -3.25
N LEU A 102 13.19 2.42 -2.46
CA LEU A 102 12.28 3.54 -2.25
C LEU A 102 13.07 4.65 -1.57
N ASP A 103 13.00 5.85 -2.13
CA ASP A 103 13.55 7.02 -1.46
C ASP A 103 12.89 7.15 -0.08
N SER A 104 13.70 7.44 0.94
CA SER A 104 13.26 7.60 2.32
C SER A 104 12.20 8.71 2.49
N ASP A 105 12.11 9.64 1.55
CA ASP A 105 11.07 10.67 1.51
C ASP A 105 9.69 10.15 1.08
N PHE A 106 9.60 8.97 0.46
CA PHE A 106 8.33 8.33 0.08
C PHE A 106 7.45 8.00 1.28
N LEU A 107 8.04 7.65 2.43
CA LEU A 107 7.30 7.24 3.64
C LEU A 107 6.84 8.42 4.51
N LYS A 108 7.16 9.67 4.13
CA LYS A 108 6.89 10.85 4.97
C LYS A 108 5.58 11.58 4.64
N ASN A 109 4.86 11.18 3.59
CA ASN A 109 3.62 11.84 3.12
C ASN A 109 2.36 11.02 3.42
#